data_AF-A0A7X4GRC7-F1
#
_entry.id   AF-A0A7X4GRC7-F1
#
_cell.length_a   1.000
_cell.length_b   1.000
_cell.length_c   1.000
_cell.angle_alpha   90.00
_cell.angle_beta   90.00
_cell.angle_gamma   90.00
#
_symmetry.space_group_name_H-M   'P 1'
#
loop_
_entity.id
_entity.type
_entity.pdbx_description
1 polymer ?
#
loop_
_entity_poly.entity_id
_entity_poly.type
_entity_poly.pdbx_seq_one_letter_code
_entity_poly.pdbx_strand_id
1 'polypeptide(L)'
;MKTIAFVLSAALFAATAATAQEIGEYSGNTSFVSTKTRAEVKAETLAAIQRGELRDGEQYPDPRVGQPEVKAKTHAEVKAELAAYRSEHKGAVQDTAL
;
A
#
# COMPACT_ATOMS: atom_id res chain seq x y z
N MET A 1 -36.18 -44.78 -4.39
CA MET A 1 -34.74 -44.69 -4.08
C MET A 1 -34.11 -43.58 -4.91
N LYS A 2 -33.46 -42.64 -4.20
CA LYS A 2 -32.52 -41.57 -4.61
C LYS A 2 -32.79 -40.37 -3.69
N THR A 3 -32.33 -40.37 -2.44
CA THR A 3 -31.01 -39.88 -1.97
C THR A 3 -30.65 -38.51 -2.56
N ILE A 4 -30.28 -37.45 -1.84
CA ILE A 4 -29.94 -37.19 -0.44
C ILE A 4 -30.00 -35.66 -0.32
N ALA A 5 -30.58 -35.16 0.77
CA ALA A 5 -30.44 -33.78 1.19
C ALA A 5 -29.07 -33.58 1.85
N PHE A 6 -28.32 -32.55 1.48
CA PHE A 6 -27.35 -31.90 2.36
C PHE A 6 -27.39 -30.40 2.11
N VAL A 7 -28.14 -29.72 2.97
CA VAL A 7 -28.09 -28.27 3.15
C VAL A 7 -26.80 -28.01 3.92
N LEU A 8 -25.72 -27.62 3.23
CA LEU A 8 -24.49 -27.20 3.88
C LEU A 8 -24.45 -25.66 3.86
N SER A 9 -24.98 -25.08 4.93
CA SER A 9 -24.68 -23.72 5.34
C SER A 9 -23.16 -23.59 5.50
N ALA A 10 -22.53 -22.85 4.60
CA ALA A 10 -21.10 -22.54 4.69
C ALA A 10 -20.91 -21.04 4.55
N ALA A 11 -20.47 -20.48 5.68
CA ALA A 11 -19.68 -19.26 5.81
C ALA A 11 -20.35 -17.94 5.38
N LEU A 12 -20.98 -17.34 6.39
CA LEU A 12 -20.86 -15.91 6.69
C LEU A 12 -19.43 -15.43 6.36
N PHE A 13 -19.23 -14.81 5.19
CA PHE A 13 -18.00 -14.09 4.91
C PHE A 13 -18.18 -12.65 5.37
N ALA A 14 -17.32 -12.27 6.31
CA ALA A 14 -17.34 -11.04 7.06
C ALA A 14 -17.53 -9.81 6.17
N ALA A 15 -18.36 -8.89 6.65
CA ALA A 15 -18.42 -7.53 6.16
C ALA A 15 -17.02 -6.91 6.27
N THR A 16 -16.26 -6.91 5.17
CA THR A 16 -15.17 -5.97 5.01
C THR A 16 -15.80 -4.58 4.98
N ALA A 17 -15.57 -3.80 6.05
CA ALA A 17 -15.75 -2.37 6.01
C ALA A 17 -14.89 -1.86 4.84
N ALA A 18 -15.56 -1.53 3.73
CA ALA A 18 -14.95 -0.75 2.68
C ALA A 18 -14.57 0.57 3.33
N THR A 19 -13.29 0.73 3.65
CA THR A 19 -12.75 2.05 3.90
C THR A 19 -13.11 2.87 2.67
N ALA A 20 -13.90 3.92 2.88
CA ALA A 20 -14.13 4.94 1.87
C ALA A 20 -12.78 5.61 1.64
N GLN A 21 -11.96 5.02 0.77
CA GLN A 21 -10.85 5.71 0.16
C GLN A 21 -11.50 6.88 -0.57
N GLU A 22 -11.24 8.11 -0.12
CA GLU A 22 -11.65 9.30 -0.83
C GLU A 22 -11.03 9.20 -2.23
N ILE A 23 -11.84 8.79 -3.21
CA ILE A 23 -11.48 8.90 -4.61
C ILE A 23 -11.68 10.38 -4.92
N GLY A 24 -10.68 11.19 -4.54
CA GLY A 24 -10.57 12.54 -5.04
C GLY A 24 -10.56 12.45 -6.56
N GLU A 25 -11.50 13.13 -7.21
CA GLU A 25 -11.61 13.10 -8.66
C GLU A 25 -10.33 13.66 -9.25
N TYR A 26 -9.61 12.84 -10.02
CA TYR A 26 -8.40 13.25 -10.69
C TYR A 26 -8.75 14.36 -11.70
N SER A 27 -8.45 15.62 -11.35
CA SER A 27 -8.74 16.79 -12.19
C SER A 27 -7.80 16.96 -13.39
N GLY A 28 -6.91 15.99 -13.63
CA GLY A 28 -5.99 15.99 -14.76
C GLY A 28 -6.69 15.66 -16.08
N ASN A 29 -5.94 15.79 -17.18
CA ASN A 29 -6.45 15.48 -18.51
C ASN A 29 -6.68 13.97 -18.68
N THR A 30 -7.95 13.56 -18.74
CA THR A 30 -8.39 12.17 -18.98
C THR A 30 -8.74 11.87 -20.45
N SER A 31 -8.67 12.87 -21.33
CA SER A 31 -9.06 12.73 -22.74
C SER A 31 -7.98 12.06 -23.60
N PHE A 32 -6.74 12.01 -23.12
CA PHE A 32 -5.64 11.38 -23.84
C PHE A 32 -5.66 9.87 -23.65
N VAL A 33 -5.68 9.14 -24.77
CA VAL A 33 -5.55 7.68 -24.80
C VAL A 33 -4.40 7.34 -25.74
N SER A 34 -3.45 6.54 -25.26
CA SER A 34 -2.35 6.04 -26.08
C SER A 34 -2.85 5.03 -27.11
N THR A 35 -2.32 5.08 -28.33
CA THR A 35 -2.56 4.08 -29.38
C THR A 35 -1.57 2.91 -29.30
N LYS A 36 -0.56 2.98 -28.41
CA LYS A 36 0.45 1.94 -28.25
C LYS A 36 -0.09 0.80 -27.38
N THR A 37 0.27 -0.42 -27.74
CA THR A 37 0.09 -1.59 -26.91
C THR A 37 0.97 -1.51 -25.66
N ARG A 38 0.61 -2.28 -24.63
CA ARG A 38 1.43 -2.41 -23.41
C ARG A 38 2.82 -2.97 -23.68
N ALA A 39 2.97 -3.80 -24.71
CA ALA A 39 4.27 -4.36 -25.09
C ALA A 39 5.18 -3.30 -25.71
N GLU A 40 4.64 -2.45 -26.59
CA GLU A 40 5.38 -1.36 -27.22
C GLU A 40 5.83 -0.31 -26.20
N VAL A 41 4.95 0.07 -25.27
CA VAL A 41 5.30 1.00 -24.18
C VAL A 41 6.47 0.44 -23.37
N LYS A 42 6.40 -0.84 -22.95
CA LYS A 42 7.50 -1.47 -22.20
C LYS A 42 8.81 -1.50 -22.98
N ALA A 43 8.76 -1.78 -24.28
CA ALA A 43 9.95 -1.82 -25.13
C ALA A 43 10.60 -0.43 -25.24
N GLU A 44 9.80 0.62 -25.40
CA GLU A 44 10.27 2.01 -25.43
C GLU A 44 10.85 2.45 -24.09
N THR A 45 10.15 2.17 -22.99
CA THR A 45 10.63 2.46 -21.63
C THR A 45 11.98 1.78 -21.39
N LEU A 46 12.13 0.51 -21.76
CA LEU A 46 13.40 -0.21 -21.63
C LEU A 46 14.52 0.42 -22.47
N ALA A 47 14.22 0.81 -23.70
CA ALA A 47 15.20 1.46 -24.57
C ALA A 47 15.65 2.82 -23.99
N ALA A 48 14.74 3.61 -23.41
CA ALA A 48 15.06 4.87 -22.75
C ALA A 48 15.93 4.68 -21.50
N ILE A 49 15.67 3.63 -20.70
CA ILE A 49 16.53 3.25 -19.56
C ILE A 49 17.94 2.88 -20.05
N GLN A 50 18.06 2.08 -21.11
CA GLN A 50 19.35 1.68 -21.67
C GLN A 50 20.16 2.88 -22.20
N ARG A 51 19.47 3.92 -22.70
CA ARG A 51 20.10 5.19 -23.09
C ARG A 51 20.42 6.12 -21.91
N GLY A 52 19.98 5.78 -20.69
CA GLY A 52 20.15 6.62 -19.50
C GLY A 52 19.22 7.84 -19.45
N GLU A 53 18.16 7.87 -20.26
CA GLU A 53 17.18 8.97 -20.29
C GLU A 53 16.19 8.88 -19.12
N LEU A 54 15.98 7.68 -18.60
CA LEU A 54 15.09 7.41 -17.47
C LEU A 54 15.86 6.75 -16.33
N ARG A 55 15.66 7.26 -15.11
CA ARG A 55 16.30 6.74 -13.89
C ARG A 55 15.60 5.49 -13.34
N ASP A 56 14.26 5.50 -13.31
CA ASP A 56 13.47 4.47 -12.59
C ASP A 56 12.48 3.69 -13.48
N GLY A 57 12.45 3.93 -14.80
CA GLY A 57 11.56 3.22 -15.71
C GLY A 57 10.07 3.37 -15.35
N GLU A 58 9.37 2.24 -15.22
CA GLU A 58 7.97 2.16 -14.77
C GLU A 58 7.83 2.22 -13.23
N GLN A 59 8.94 2.27 -12.50
CA GLN A 59 8.93 2.21 -11.05
C GLN A 59 8.64 3.60 -10.49
N TYR A 60 7.71 3.68 -9.54
CA TYR A 60 7.43 4.93 -8.86
C TYR A 60 8.70 5.38 -8.11
N PRO A 61 9.05 6.67 -8.11
CA PRO A 61 10.20 7.15 -7.37
C PRO A 61 10.10 6.70 -5.92
N ASP A 62 11.05 5.88 -5.46
CA ASP A 62 11.12 5.59 -4.03
C ASP A 62 11.58 6.90 -3.35
N PRO A 63 10.75 7.53 -2.51
CA PRO A 63 11.12 8.78 -1.85
C PRO A 63 12.35 8.62 -0.96
N ARG A 64 12.75 7.38 -0.64
CA ARG A 64 13.94 7.06 0.16
C ARG A 64 15.23 7.01 -0.66
N VAL A 65 15.19 7.09 -2.00
CA VAL A 65 16.42 7.14 -2.81
C VAL A 65 17.27 8.35 -2.40
N GLY A 66 18.54 8.10 -2.03
CA GLY A 66 19.47 9.14 -1.60
C GLY A 66 19.33 9.56 -0.13
N GLN A 67 18.37 9.00 0.61
CA GLN A 67 18.30 9.16 2.05
C GLN A 67 19.25 8.18 2.75
N PRO A 68 19.85 8.57 3.89
CA PRO A 68 20.64 7.64 4.69
C PRO A 68 19.76 6.48 5.17
N GLU A 69 20.36 5.30 5.27
CA GLU A 69 19.68 4.11 5.78
C GLU A 69 19.24 4.36 7.24
N VAL A 70 17.93 4.39 7.47
CA VAL A 70 17.39 4.55 8.83
C VAL A 70 17.23 3.16 9.42
N LYS A 71 18.01 2.84 10.46
CA LYS A 71 17.84 1.59 11.21
C LYS A 71 16.49 1.63 11.93
N ALA A 72 15.60 0.70 11.58
CA ALA A 72 14.34 0.54 12.28
C ALA A 72 14.59 0.05 13.71
N LYS A 73 13.84 0.61 14.67
CA LYS A 73 13.80 0.09 16.04
C LYS A 73 13.06 -1.25 16.05
N THR A 74 13.55 -2.19 16.85
CA THR A 74 12.83 -3.42 17.17
C THR A 74 11.56 -3.10 17.96
N HIS A 75 10.58 -4.00 17.91
CA HIS A 75 9.37 -3.87 18.73
C HIS A 75 9.67 -3.75 20.24
N ALA A 76 10.72 -4.43 20.71
CA ALA A 76 11.12 -4.37 22.11
C ALA A 76 11.59 -2.96 22.51
N GLU A 77 12.40 -2.32 21.67
CA GLU A 77 12.88 -0.94 21.88
C GLU A 77 11.71 0.05 21.88
N VAL A 78 10.79 -0.07 20.92
CA VAL A 78 9.59 0.79 20.86
C VAL A 78 8.73 0.63 22.12
N LYS A 79 8.53 -0.61 22.59
CA LYS A 79 7.75 -0.88 23.81
C LYS A 79 8.41 -0.29 25.06
N ALA A 80 9.74 -0.38 25.16
CA ALA A 80 10.50 0.19 26.26
C ALA A 80 10.40 1.73 26.28
N GLU A 81 10.54 2.38 25.11
CA GLU A 81 10.39 3.82 24.96
C GLU A 81 8.98 4.29 25.31
N LEU A 82 7.94 3.59 24.84
CA LEU A 82 6.55 3.91 25.20
C LEU A 82 6.29 3.74 26.69
N ALA A 83 6.86 2.73 27.34
CA ALA A 83 6.74 2.55 28.78
C ALA A 83 7.43 3.67 29.56
N ALA A 84 8.65 4.06 29.15
CA ALA A 84 9.37 5.19 29.74
C ALA A 84 8.57 6.49 29.58
N TYR A 85 8.10 6.79 28.36
CA TYR A 85 7.30 7.96 28.07
C TYR A 85 6.03 8.04 28.93
N ARG A 86 5.29 6.93 29.06
CA ARG A 86 4.08 6.85 29.89
C ARG A 86 4.36 7.02 31.39
N SER A 87 5.53 6.59 31.85
CA SER A 87 5.95 6.74 33.25
C SER A 87 6.26 8.20 33.60
N GLU A 88 6.85 8.93 32.65
CA GLU A 88 7.19 10.35 32.75
C GLU A 88 5.95 11.24 32.52
N HIS A 89 5.07 10.84 31.61
CA HIS A 89 3.87 11.57 31.20
C HIS A 89 2.60 10.84 31.65
N LYS A 90 2.35 10.85 32.96
CA LYS A 90 1.14 10.28 33.57
C LYS A 90 -0.12 10.99 33.06
N GLY A 91 -0.77 10.41 32.05
CA GLY A 91 -2.02 10.94 31.48
C GLY A 91 -2.13 10.86 29.96
N ALA A 92 -1.06 10.50 29.24
CA ALA A 92 -1.10 10.28 27.79
C ALA A 92 -1.75 8.93 27.44
N VAL A 93 -3.03 8.77 27.76
CA VAL A 93 -3.88 7.74 27.18
C VAL A 93 -4.72 8.42 26.13
N GLN A 94 -4.49 8.11 24.85
CA GLN A 94 -5.55 7.60 24.00
C GLN A 94 -4.97 6.52 23.09
N ASP A 95 -5.26 5.29 23.46
CA ASP A 95 -5.34 4.17 22.54
C ASP A 95 -6.66 4.38 21.78
N THR A 96 -6.63 5.19 20.72
CA THR A 96 -7.74 5.19 19.75
C THR A 96 -7.59 3.92 18.92
N ALA A 97 -8.08 2.82 19.48
CA ALA A 97 -8.25 1.56 18.78
C ALA A 97 -9.16 1.82 17.56
N LEU A 98 -8.58 1.67 16.37
CA LEU A 98 -9.30 1.42 15.12
C LEU A 98 -9.29 -0.08 14.86
#